data_AF-A0A0C2W7Q2-F1
#
_entry.id   AF-A0A0C2W7Q2-F1
#
_cell.length_a   1.000
_cell.length_b   1.000
_cell.length_c   1.000
_cell.angle_alpha   90.00
_cell.angle_beta   90.00
_cell.angle_gamma   90.00
#
_symmetry.space_group_name_H-M   'P 1'
#
loop_
_entity.id
_entity.type
_entity.pdbx_description
1 polymer ?
#
loop_
_entity_poly.entity_id
_entity_poly.type
_entity_poly.pdbx_seq_one_letter_code
_entity_poly.pdbx_strand_id
1 'polypeptide(L)'
;RFQLETGSIADIYTRAMLKCQVGYPLYVPQPYSGFSEEVYSRKGVCVGDVGIITKDGAFDFLFNVCPSQNSLINQRQILRGFTFETSEDQKIYHKEGFPHKTHIFESPVYTSSEAGGAILELPEGAFQDSATSTYPFRRLTSRYGEQWYKYAIGTRGKDVLNGSLHLVTSCTKCTQWGIAVF
;
A
#
# COMPACT_ATOMS: atom_id res chain seq x y z
N ARG A 1 -0.89 -27.72 -29.10
CA ARG A 1 0.13 -27.34 -28.11
C ARG A 1 -0.25 -25.95 -27.60
N PHE A 2 -0.78 -25.84 -26.38
CA PHE A 2 -1.00 -24.54 -25.75
C PHE A 2 0.32 -24.14 -25.09
N GLN A 3 0.97 -23.08 -25.59
CA GLN A 3 2.01 -22.40 -24.82
C GLN A 3 1.29 -21.69 -23.67
N LEU A 4 1.56 -22.10 -22.44
CA LEU A 4 1.28 -21.27 -21.28
C LEU A 4 2.17 -20.03 -21.44
N GLU A 5 1.57 -18.85 -21.62
CA GLU A 5 2.29 -17.59 -21.52
C GLU A 5 2.94 -17.56 -20.13
N THR A 6 4.26 -17.72 -20.09
CA THR A 6 5.04 -17.47 -18.89
C THR A 6 4.90 -15.99 -18.59
N GLY A 7 4.05 -15.63 -17.62
CA GLY A 7 3.92 -14.25 -17.15
C GLY A 7 5.29 -13.71 -16.72
N SER A 8 5.43 -12.38 -16.66
CA SER A 8 6.69 -11.77 -16.23
C SER A 8 7.09 -12.25 -14.82
N ILE A 9 8.36 -12.10 -14.45
CA ILE A 9 8.84 -12.41 -13.09
C ILE A 9 7.97 -11.70 -12.04
N ALA A 10 7.62 -10.43 -12.29
CA ALA A 10 6.74 -9.65 -11.42
C ALA A 10 5.31 -10.23 -11.36
N ASP A 11 4.76 -10.73 -12.47
CA ASP A 11 3.43 -11.37 -12.47
C ASP A 11 3.42 -12.69 -11.70
N ILE A 12 4.47 -13.50 -11.83
CA ILE A 12 4.58 -14.76 -11.09
C ILE A 12 4.73 -14.46 -9.59
N TYR A 13 5.61 -13.53 -9.23
CA TYR A 13 5.78 -13.07 -7.85
C TYR A 13 4.48 -12.53 -7.26
N THR A 14 3.80 -11.64 -7.97
CA THR A 14 2.54 -11.04 -7.53
C THR A 14 1.47 -12.09 -7.28
N ARG A 15 1.28 -13.02 -8.23
CA ARG A 15 0.29 -14.10 -8.08
C ARG A 15 0.64 -15.04 -6.92
N ALA A 16 1.91 -15.39 -6.76
CA ALA A 16 2.36 -16.23 -5.64
C ALA A 16 2.07 -15.59 -4.29
N MET A 17 2.42 -14.31 -4.11
CA MET A 17 2.20 -13.60 -2.84
C MET A 17 0.72 -13.34 -2.54
N LEU A 18 -0.10 -13.06 -3.57
CA LEU A 18 -1.54 -12.91 -3.40
C LEU A 18 -2.20 -14.20 -2.89
N LYS A 19 -1.69 -15.39 -3.28
CA LYS A 19 -2.14 -16.67 -2.72
C LYS A 19 -1.80 -16.82 -1.24
N CYS A 20 -0.68 -16.25 -0.78
CA CYS A 20 -0.32 -16.23 0.63
C CYS A 20 -1.18 -15.26 1.47
N GLN A 21 -2.03 -14.44 0.83
CA GLN A 21 -2.92 -13.47 1.50
C GLN A 21 -2.19 -12.45 2.39
N VAL A 22 -0.93 -12.14 2.07
CA VAL A 22 -0.09 -11.19 2.83
C VAL A 22 -0.12 -9.75 2.30
N GLY A 23 -1.11 -9.45 1.46
CA GLY A 23 -1.26 -8.17 0.78
C GLY A 23 -0.72 -8.18 -0.66
N TYR A 24 -0.68 -7.00 -1.27
CA TYR A 24 -0.17 -6.82 -2.62
C TYR A 24 1.34 -6.56 -2.56
N PRO A 25 2.19 -7.39 -3.18
CA PRO A 25 3.63 -7.17 -3.12
C PRO A 25 4.07 -6.03 -4.04
N LEU A 26 5.12 -5.31 -3.64
CA LEU A 26 5.79 -4.33 -4.48
C LEU A 26 7.05 -4.97 -5.07
N TYR A 27 7.25 -4.80 -6.37
CA TYR A 27 8.48 -5.21 -7.04
C TYR A 27 9.61 -4.19 -6.81
N VAL A 28 9.24 -2.91 -6.71
CA VAL A 28 10.13 -1.80 -6.33
C VAL A 28 9.59 -1.20 -5.02
N PRO A 29 9.94 -1.77 -3.86
CA PRO A 29 9.39 -1.36 -2.57
C PRO A 29 9.96 -0.03 -2.05
N GLN A 30 11.00 0.52 -2.70
CA GLN A 30 11.55 1.81 -2.30
C GLN A 30 10.52 2.93 -2.48
N PRO A 31 10.44 3.90 -1.55
CA PRO A 31 9.57 5.06 -1.71
C PRO A 31 9.89 5.78 -3.01
N TYR A 32 8.87 6.05 -3.83
CA TYR A 32 9.04 6.72 -5.10
C TYR A 32 9.62 8.13 -4.88
N SER A 33 10.79 8.41 -5.46
CA SER A 33 11.59 9.62 -5.21
C SER A 33 11.06 10.89 -5.88
N GLY A 34 9.96 10.80 -6.63
CA GLY A 34 9.34 11.93 -7.33
C GLY A 34 8.64 12.94 -6.43
N PHE A 35 8.47 12.64 -5.13
CA PHE A 35 7.89 13.57 -4.16
C PHE A 35 8.99 14.29 -3.36
N SER A 36 8.94 15.62 -3.35
CA SER A 36 9.84 16.50 -2.60
C SER A 36 9.59 16.51 -1.08
N GLU A 37 8.77 15.60 -0.57
CA GLU A 37 8.44 15.53 0.85
C GLU A 37 9.41 14.57 1.54
N GLU A 38 10.48 15.13 2.11
CA GLU A 38 11.52 14.40 2.86
C GLU A 38 10.94 13.43 3.90
N VAL A 39 9.76 13.72 4.43
CA VAL A 39 9.05 12.89 5.40
C VAL A 39 8.55 11.58 4.78
N TYR A 40 8.01 11.62 3.56
CA TYR A 40 7.54 10.42 2.86
C TYR A 40 8.71 9.54 2.42
N SER A 41 9.80 10.14 1.94
CA SER A 41 11.01 9.42 1.54
C SER A 41 11.64 8.61 2.68
N ARG A 42 11.44 9.01 3.95
CA ARG A 42 11.95 8.28 5.12
C ARG A 42 10.98 7.21 5.63
N LYS A 43 9.66 7.43 5.50
CA LYS A 43 8.64 6.52 6.05
C LYS A 43 8.17 5.48 5.05
N GLY A 44 8.18 5.81 3.76
CA GLY A 44 7.53 5.04 2.70
C GLY A 44 6.03 4.87 2.92
N VAL A 45 5.48 3.84 2.27
CA VAL A 45 4.05 3.51 2.29
C VAL A 45 3.52 3.34 3.72
N CYS A 46 2.40 3.99 4.04
CA CYS A 46 1.76 3.97 5.35
C CYS A 46 0.27 3.63 5.27
N VAL A 47 -0.29 3.17 6.39
CA VAL A 47 -1.74 2.96 6.51
C VAL A 47 -2.48 4.27 6.24
N GLY A 48 -3.49 4.21 5.38
CA GLY A 48 -4.26 5.35 4.89
C GLY A 48 -3.75 5.96 3.59
N ASP A 49 -2.59 5.53 3.08
CA ASP A 49 -2.11 5.98 1.78
C ASP A 49 -3.07 5.52 0.68
N VAL A 50 -3.39 6.45 -0.23
CA VAL A 50 -4.08 6.18 -1.49
C VAL A 50 -3.08 6.40 -2.61
N GLY A 51 -2.97 5.40 -3.48
CA GLY A 51 -1.98 5.40 -4.54
C GLY A 51 -2.26 4.37 -5.62
N ILE A 52 -1.31 4.25 -6.55
CA ILE A 52 -1.38 3.36 -7.70
C ILE A 52 -0.12 2.50 -7.71
N ILE A 53 -0.25 1.23 -8.10
CA ILE A 53 0.92 0.40 -8.41
C ILE A 53 1.38 0.70 -9.84
N THR A 54 2.60 1.17 -9.98
CA THR A 54 3.17 1.52 -11.29
C THR A 54 3.55 0.26 -12.08
N LYS A 55 3.81 0.42 -13.39
CA LYS A 55 4.18 -0.72 -14.26
C LYS A 55 5.50 -1.38 -13.86
N ASP A 56 6.42 -0.62 -13.28
CA ASP A 56 7.67 -1.11 -12.69
C ASP A 56 7.49 -1.68 -11.28
N GLY A 57 6.27 -1.63 -10.72
CA GLY A 57 5.90 -2.26 -9.45
C GLY A 57 6.26 -1.45 -8.21
N ALA A 58 6.40 -0.13 -8.35
CA ALA A 58 6.49 0.81 -7.23
C ALA A 58 5.09 1.29 -6.79
N PHE A 59 5.01 1.86 -5.59
CA PHE A 59 3.80 2.54 -5.12
C PHE A 59 3.90 4.05 -5.37
N ASP A 60 3.05 4.55 -6.26
CA ASP A 60 2.92 5.97 -6.57
C ASP A 60 1.87 6.62 -5.67
N PHE A 61 2.35 7.31 -4.65
CA PHE A 61 1.53 7.96 -3.63
C PHE A 61 0.75 9.16 -4.19
N LEU A 62 -0.52 9.29 -3.79
CA LEU A 62 -1.35 10.45 -4.16
C LEU A 62 -1.68 11.33 -2.96
N PHE A 63 -2.19 10.73 -1.90
CA PHE A 63 -2.56 11.38 -0.64
C PHE A 63 -2.78 10.34 0.45
N ASN A 64 -2.78 10.75 1.72
CA ASN A 64 -3.16 9.92 2.86
C ASN A 64 -4.56 10.35 3.36
N VAL A 65 -5.39 9.42 3.82
CA VAL A 65 -6.74 9.71 4.35
C VAL A 65 -6.77 9.94 5.86
N CYS A 66 -5.72 9.55 6.58
CA CYS A 66 -5.64 9.59 8.04
C CYS A 66 -5.23 10.99 8.56
N PRO A 67 -6.09 11.67 9.34
CA PRO A 67 -5.89 13.04 9.84
C PRO A 67 -4.53 13.33 10.49
N SER A 68 -3.96 12.39 11.25
CA SER A 68 -2.67 12.57 11.93
C SER A 68 -1.48 12.66 10.97
N GLN A 69 -1.63 12.11 9.76
CA GLN A 69 -0.63 12.18 8.69
C GLN A 69 -0.96 13.28 7.67
N ASN A 70 -2.23 13.69 7.60
CA ASN A 70 -2.74 14.69 6.65
C ASN A 70 -2.09 16.07 6.76
N SER A 71 -1.58 16.49 7.92
CA SER A 71 -0.96 17.81 8.08
C SER A 71 0.49 17.89 7.56
N LEU A 72 1.18 16.75 7.42
CA LEU A 72 2.60 16.68 7.03
C LEU A 72 2.82 16.13 5.61
N ILE A 73 1.87 15.34 5.08
CA ILE A 73 2.06 14.56 3.84
C ILE A 73 1.09 14.99 2.71
N ASN A 74 -0.05 15.61 3.04
CA ASN A 74 -0.96 16.09 2.00
C ASN A 74 -0.60 17.52 1.59
N GLN A 75 -0.31 17.71 0.30
CA GLN A 75 -0.24 19.04 -0.30
C GLN A 75 -1.52 19.83 0.02
N ARG A 76 -1.36 21.07 0.48
CA ARG A 76 -2.44 21.95 0.99
C ARG A 76 -3.68 22.07 0.08
N GLN A 77 -3.58 21.77 -1.21
CA GLN A 77 -4.70 21.76 -2.17
C GLN A 77 -5.75 20.65 -1.90
N ILE A 78 -5.38 19.55 -1.25
CA ILE A 78 -6.32 18.45 -0.94
C ILE A 78 -7.34 18.85 0.13
N LEU A 79 -6.97 19.77 1.04
CA LEU A 79 -7.69 20.12 2.27
C LEU A 79 -9.08 20.77 2.09
N ARG A 80 -9.52 21.06 0.85
CA ARG A 80 -10.85 21.65 0.60
C ARG A 80 -11.89 20.69 0.04
N GLY A 81 -11.50 19.53 -0.49
CA GLY A 81 -12.44 18.63 -1.21
C GLY A 81 -12.56 17.20 -0.66
N PHE A 82 -11.53 16.70 0.02
CA PHE A 82 -11.41 15.29 0.42
C PHE A 82 -11.29 15.06 1.92
N THR A 83 -11.35 16.15 2.68
CA THR A 83 -11.12 16.12 4.12
C THR A 83 -12.11 15.16 4.77
N PHE A 84 -11.61 14.40 5.73
CA PHE A 84 -12.44 13.67 6.68
C PHE A 84 -13.42 14.69 7.29
N GLU A 85 -14.62 14.82 6.73
CA GLU A 85 -15.75 15.36 7.48
C GLU A 85 -16.00 14.30 8.54
N THR A 86 -15.36 14.48 9.69
CA THR A 86 -15.77 13.84 10.92
C THR A 86 -17.19 14.35 11.18
N SER A 87 -18.18 13.65 10.62
CA SER A 87 -19.50 13.58 11.23
C SER A 87 -19.26 13.24 12.68
N GLU A 88 -19.91 13.96 13.58
CA GLU A 88 -19.71 14.03 15.03
C GLU A 88 -19.79 12.67 15.76
N ASP A 89 -20.00 11.58 15.03
CA ASP A 89 -20.03 10.22 15.52
C ASP A 89 -18.64 9.59 15.49
N GLN A 90 -18.07 9.59 16.70
CA GLN A 90 -17.16 8.58 17.25
C GLN A 90 -15.68 8.81 16.97
N LYS A 91 -14.99 9.40 17.95
CA LYS A 91 -13.87 8.78 18.69
C LYS A 91 -13.09 7.67 17.93
N ILE A 92 -12.56 7.93 16.72
CA ILE A 92 -11.83 6.93 15.90
C ILE A 92 -10.44 6.59 16.50
N TYR A 93 -9.96 7.42 17.42
CA TYR A 93 -8.71 7.19 18.14
C TYR A 93 -9.01 6.83 19.59
N HIS A 94 -9.45 5.60 19.85
CA HIS A 94 -8.98 4.95 21.06
C HIS A 94 -7.48 4.77 20.85
N LYS A 95 -6.71 5.60 21.56
CA LYS A 95 -5.26 5.52 21.67
C LYS A 95 -4.92 4.32 22.56
N GLU A 96 -5.46 3.14 22.24
CA GLU A 96 -4.90 1.89 22.72
C GLU A 96 -3.69 1.63 21.84
N GLY A 97 -2.52 1.77 22.44
CA GLY A 97 -1.26 1.67 21.75
C GLY A 97 -1.23 0.40 20.92
N PHE A 98 -1.01 0.58 19.62
CA PHE A 98 -0.29 -0.43 18.88
C PHE A 98 0.94 -0.79 19.73
N PRO A 99 1.24 -2.09 19.98
CA PRO A 99 2.58 -2.43 20.38
C PRO A 99 3.49 -1.81 19.31
N HIS A 100 4.27 -0.81 19.72
CA HIS A 100 5.19 -0.14 18.82
C HIS A 100 6.09 -1.23 18.27
N LYS A 101 6.01 -1.47 16.95
CA LYS A 101 6.80 -2.49 16.25
C LYS A 101 6.46 -3.93 16.68
N THR A 102 5.46 -4.53 16.05
CA THR A 102 5.37 -6.00 16.06
C THR A 102 6.39 -6.54 15.06
N HIS A 103 7.45 -7.17 15.54
CA HIS A 103 8.22 -8.12 14.75
C HIS A 103 7.27 -9.28 14.45
N ILE A 104 6.67 -9.31 13.27
CA ILE A 104 5.75 -10.42 12.96
C ILE A 104 6.56 -11.69 12.70
N PHE A 105 7.83 -11.58 12.34
CA PHE A 105 8.63 -12.74 11.95
C PHE A 105 10.13 -12.53 12.19
N GLU A 106 10.76 -13.47 12.89
CA GLU A 106 12.20 -13.74 12.75
C GLU A 106 12.38 -14.51 11.43
N SER A 107 12.92 -13.84 10.40
CA SER A 107 13.15 -14.36 9.04
C SER A 107 11.99 -15.18 8.40
N PRO A 108 10.88 -14.53 7.99
CA PRO A 108 9.82 -15.21 7.25
C PRO A 108 10.26 -15.51 5.82
N VAL A 109 10.02 -16.74 5.39
CA VAL A 109 10.09 -17.15 3.99
C VAL A 109 8.69 -17.47 3.50
N TYR A 110 8.19 -16.67 2.55
CA TYR A 110 6.90 -16.95 1.90
C TYR A 110 7.13 -17.76 0.64
N THR A 111 6.52 -18.95 0.54
CA THR A 111 6.66 -19.83 -0.62
C THR A 111 5.31 -20.19 -1.23
N SER A 112 5.25 -20.23 -2.56
CA SER A 112 4.14 -20.83 -3.31
C SER A 112 4.69 -21.97 -4.18
N SER A 113 4.05 -23.14 -4.16
CA SER A 113 4.60 -24.41 -4.70
C SER A 113 3.90 -24.94 -5.96
N GLU A 114 3.18 -24.10 -6.72
CA GLU A 114 2.54 -24.52 -7.99
C GLU A 114 3.46 -24.26 -9.20
N ALA A 115 2.94 -24.40 -10.44
CA ALA A 115 3.65 -24.33 -11.75
C ALA A 115 4.33 -22.97 -12.09
N GLY A 116 4.67 -22.20 -11.05
CA GLY A 116 5.32 -20.91 -11.00
C GLY A 116 5.31 -20.49 -9.53
N GLY A 117 6.44 -20.63 -8.86
CA GLY A 117 6.60 -20.35 -7.44
C GLY A 117 7.35 -19.04 -7.21
N ALA A 118 7.19 -18.47 -6.02
CA ALA A 118 8.03 -17.37 -5.60
C ALA A 118 8.41 -17.51 -4.13
N ILE A 119 9.59 -16.97 -3.81
CA ILE A 119 10.16 -16.89 -2.48
C ILE A 119 10.35 -15.42 -2.16
N LEU A 120 9.81 -14.94 -1.04
CA LEU A 120 10.20 -13.68 -0.40
C LEU A 120 10.98 -14.02 0.87
N GLU A 121 12.24 -13.60 0.90
CA GLU A 121 13.12 -13.70 2.06
C GLU A 121 13.27 -12.33 2.71
N LEU A 122 13.15 -12.28 4.04
CA LEU A 122 13.34 -11.06 4.84
C LEU A 122 14.38 -11.36 5.94
N PRO A 123 15.69 -11.33 5.64
CA PRO A 123 16.73 -11.85 6.53
C PRO A 123 16.75 -11.20 7.92
N GLU A 124 16.53 -9.89 7.97
CA GLU A 124 16.49 -9.08 9.20
C GLU A 124 15.07 -9.00 9.80
N GLY A 125 14.14 -9.82 9.30
CA GLY A 125 12.73 -9.78 9.63
C GLY A 125 12.00 -8.59 9.04
N ALA A 126 10.77 -8.39 9.52
CA ALA A 126 9.92 -7.29 9.07
C ALA A 126 9.01 -6.77 10.18
N PHE A 127 8.61 -5.52 10.00
CA PHE A 127 7.61 -4.82 10.80
C PHE A 127 6.34 -4.70 9.98
N GLN A 128 5.19 -4.96 10.59
CA GLN A 128 3.91 -4.66 9.96
C GLN A 128 3.19 -3.57 10.73
N ASP A 129 2.65 -2.61 9.98
CA ASP A 129 1.67 -1.65 10.46
C ASP A 129 0.32 -2.01 9.85
N SER A 130 -0.75 -2.04 10.65
CA SER A 130 -2.07 -2.46 10.20
C SER A 130 -3.16 -1.73 10.96
N ALA A 131 -4.21 -1.34 10.25
CA ALA A 131 -5.43 -0.86 10.90
C ALA A 131 -6.10 -1.97 11.70
N THR A 132 -6.54 -1.67 12.92
CA THR A 132 -7.33 -2.60 13.76
C THR A 132 -8.68 -2.94 13.13
N SER A 133 -9.26 -1.99 12.38
CA SER A 133 -10.51 -2.20 11.64
C SER A 133 -10.42 -1.57 10.26
N THR A 134 -10.76 -2.36 9.23
CA THR A 134 -10.84 -1.91 7.84
C THR A 134 -12.19 -1.29 7.50
N TYR A 135 -13.19 -1.40 8.39
CA TYR A 135 -14.55 -0.91 8.15
C TYR A 135 -14.62 0.60 7.87
N PRO A 136 -13.91 1.49 8.61
CA PRO A 136 -13.89 2.91 8.30
C PRO A 136 -13.32 3.21 6.90
N PHE A 137 -12.24 2.54 6.52
CA PHE A 137 -11.62 2.66 5.20
C PHE A 137 -12.57 2.21 4.07
N ARG A 138 -13.34 1.12 4.30
CA ARG A 138 -14.36 0.65 3.36
C ARG A 138 -15.50 1.65 3.19
N ARG A 139 -16.03 2.21 4.28
CA ARG A 139 -17.08 3.25 4.19
C ARG A 139 -16.58 4.49 3.44
N LEU A 140 -15.33 4.86 3.67
CA LEU A 140 -14.73 6.04 3.07
C LEU A 140 -14.49 5.84 1.57
N THR A 141 -13.97 4.70 1.15
CA THR A 141 -13.84 4.32 -0.27
C THR A 141 -15.19 4.26 -0.98
N SER A 142 -16.22 3.69 -0.35
CA SER A 142 -17.58 3.71 -0.90
C SER A 142 -18.14 5.12 -1.09
N ARG A 143 -17.80 6.07 -0.19
CA ARG A 143 -18.34 7.43 -0.24
C ARG A 143 -17.57 8.36 -1.18
N TYR A 144 -16.25 8.24 -1.23
CA TYR A 144 -15.37 9.21 -1.92
C TYR A 144 -14.56 8.60 -3.07
N GLY A 145 -14.67 7.29 -3.33
CA GLY A 145 -13.87 6.60 -4.34
C GLY A 145 -13.94 7.26 -5.73
N GLU A 146 -15.13 7.67 -6.18
CA GLU A 146 -15.28 8.38 -7.47
C GLU A 146 -14.51 9.71 -7.48
N GLN A 147 -14.56 10.45 -6.38
CA GLN A 147 -13.85 11.72 -6.27
C GLN A 147 -12.33 11.50 -6.25
N TRP A 148 -11.85 10.39 -5.69
CA TRP A 148 -10.42 10.02 -5.70
C TRP A 148 -9.92 9.75 -7.12
N TYR A 149 -10.71 9.04 -7.95
CA TYR A 149 -10.40 8.90 -9.37
C TYR A 149 -10.34 10.25 -10.08
N LYS A 150 -11.32 11.13 -9.84
CA LYS A 150 -11.33 12.49 -10.41
C LYS A 150 -10.09 13.28 -10.00
N TYR A 151 -9.64 13.18 -8.76
CA TYR A 151 -8.41 13.81 -8.29
C TYR A 151 -7.16 13.24 -8.94
N ALA A 152 -7.05 11.91 -8.98
CA ALA A 152 -5.89 11.24 -9.54
C ALA A 152 -5.72 11.56 -11.04
N ILE A 153 -6.81 11.57 -11.80
CA ILE A 153 -6.79 11.87 -13.23
C ILE A 153 -6.68 13.38 -13.46
N GLY A 154 -7.58 14.17 -12.88
CA GLY A 154 -7.72 15.60 -13.20
C GLY A 154 -6.67 16.49 -12.53
N THR A 155 -6.36 16.25 -11.25
CA THR A 155 -5.42 17.10 -10.50
C THR A 155 -4.00 16.57 -10.56
N ARG A 156 -3.82 15.26 -10.46
CA ARG A 156 -2.49 14.63 -10.47
C ARG A 156 -2.02 14.23 -11.88
N GLY A 157 -2.88 14.32 -12.90
CA GLY A 157 -2.54 13.99 -14.28
C GLY A 157 -2.15 12.53 -14.48
N LYS A 158 -2.60 11.63 -13.60
CA LYS A 158 -2.27 10.21 -13.65
C LYS A 158 -3.22 9.50 -14.61
N ASP A 159 -2.68 8.57 -15.39
CA ASP A 159 -3.47 7.65 -16.19
C ASP A 159 -3.90 6.47 -15.31
N VAL A 160 -5.12 6.54 -14.76
CA VAL A 160 -5.63 5.60 -13.75
C VAL A 160 -6.76 4.77 -14.35
N LEU A 161 -6.58 3.45 -14.36
CA LEU A 161 -7.59 2.51 -14.81
C LEU A 161 -8.60 2.23 -13.69
N ASN A 162 -9.85 1.91 -14.06
CA ASN A 162 -10.83 1.49 -13.07
C ASN A 162 -10.34 0.23 -12.34
N GLY A 163 -10.34 0.27 -11.01
CA GLY A 163 -9.82 -0.79 -10.14
C GLY A 163 -8.35 -0.68 -9.78
N SER A 164 -7.60 0.31 -10.30
CA SER A 164 -6.16 0.46 -10.03
C SER A 164 -5.81 1.43 -8.90
N LEU A 165 -6.79 2.06 -8.26
CA LEU A 165 -6.57 2.80 -7.01
C LEU A 165 -6.54 1.86 -5.82
N HIS A 166 -5.46 1.93 -5.05
CA HIS A 166 -5.26 1.16 -3.84
C HIS A 166 -5.32 2.06 -2.61
N LEU A 167 -6.05 1.61 -1.59
CA LEU A 167 -6.02 2.19 -0.25
C LEU A 167 -5.30 1.22 0.68
N VAL A 168 -4.23 1.71 1.31
CA VAL A 168 -3.38 0.91 2.19
C VAL A 168 -4.05 0.76 3.56
N THR A 169 -4.45 -0.46 3.92
CA THR A 169 -4.99 -0.77 5.24
C THR A 169 -3.99 -1.46 6.16
N SER A 170 -2.93 -2.04 5.58
CA SER A 170 -1.77 -2.58 6.26
C SER A 170 -0.54 -2.48 5.35
N CYS A 171 0.65 -2.41 5.92
CA CYS A 171 1.90 -2.45 5.18
C CYS A 171 2.99 -3.18 5.97
N THR A 172 3.79 -3.98 5.26
CA THR A 172 4.95 -4.69 5.81
C THR A 172 6.22 -3.98 5.34
N LYS A 173 7.14 -3.71 6.26
CA LYS A 173 8.39 -2.98 6.04
C LYS A 173 9.57 -3.80 6.54
N CYS A 174 10.66 -3.77 5.81
CA CYS A 174 11.91 -4.45 6.15
C CYS A 174 13.09 -3.55 5.77
N THR A 175 14.27 -3.85 6.32
CA THR A 175 15.54 -3.19 5.96
C THR A 175 16.25 -3.92 4.82
N GLN A 176 16.06 -5.24 4.73
CA GLN A 176 16.63 -6.13 3.71
C GLN A 176 15.57 -7.12 3.24
N TRP A 177 15.59 -7.41 1.95
CA TRP A 177 14.68 -8.35 1.32
C TRP A 177 15.34 -8.98 0.09
N GLY A 178 14.88 -10.18 -0.27
CA GLY A 178 15.25 -10.87 -1.51
C GLY A 178 14.05 -11.58 -2.10
N ILE A 179 14.00 -11.65 -3.43
CA ILE A 179 12.98 -12.41 -4.16
C ILE A 179 13.63 -13.45 -5.06
N ALA A 180 13.02 -14.64 -5.12
CA ALA A 180 13.31 -15.64 -6.13
C ALA A 180 12.01 -16.12 -6.77
N VAL A 181 12.03 -16.40 -8.06
CA VAL A 181 10.88 -16.88 -8.85
C VAL A 181 11.36 -18.07 -9.67
N PHE A 182 10.58 -19.15 -9.73
CA PHE A 182 10.96 -20.41 -10.39
C PHE A 182 9.77 -21.11 -11.05
#